data_AF-A0A928ISY7-F1
#
_entry.id   AF-A0A928ISY7-F1
#
_cell.length_a   1.000
_cell.length_b   1.000
_cell.length_c   1.000
_cell.angle_alpha   90.00
_cell.angle_beta   90.00
_cell.angle_gamma   90.00
#
_symmetry.space_group_name_H-M   'P 1'
#
loop_
_entity.id
_entity.type
_entity.pdbx_description
1 polymer ?
#
loop_
_entity_poly.entity_id
_entity_poly.type
_entity_poly.pdbx_seq_one_letter_code
_entity_poly.pdbx_strand_id
1 'polypeptide(L)' 'MKEKYDYKRLKGRIKEVCGTQKEFSKQMNLSNQSVSKKLNNVVEFTQDEIMDAVKVLSIPGESITDYFFCTKV' A
#
# COMPACT_ATOMS: atom_id res chain seq x y z
N MET A 1 9.19 -19.00 -7.69
CA MET A 1 7.90 -18.43 -7.24
C MET A 1 8.16 -16.99 -6.85
N LYS A 2 7.41 -16.00 -7.34
CA LYS A 2 7.54 -14.63 -6.81
C LYS A 2 7.02 -14.62 -5.37
N GLU A 3 7.81 -14.08 -4.45
CA GLU A 3 7.37 -13.82 -3.08
C GLU A 3 6.12 -12.94 -3.11
N LYS A 4 5.13 -13.28 -2.28
CA LYS A 4 3.91 -12.48 -2.13
C LYS A 4 4.00 -11.71 -0.83
N TYR A 5 3.64 -10.44 -0.83
CA TYR A 5 3.62 -9.61 0.36
C TYR A 5 2.24 -9.63 1.03
N ASP A 6 2.20 -9.61 2.37
CA ASP A 6 0.97 -9.49 3.15
C ASP A 6 0.64 -8.00 3.39
N TYR A 7 -0.24 -7.48 2.54
CA TYR A 7 -0.75 -6.10 2.64
C TYR A 7 -1.96 -5.94 3.58
N LYS A 8 -2.27 -6.89 4.48
CA LYS A 8 -3.40 -6.72 5.42
C LYS A 8 -3.26 -5.48 6.28
N ARG A 9 -2.06 -5.24 6.84
CA ARG A 9 -1.77 -4.03 7.63
C ARG A 9 -1.95 -2.77 6.80
N LEU A 10 -1.43 -2.76 5.57
CA LEU A 10 -1.56 -1.64 4.64
C LEU A 10 -3.02 -1.34 4.29
N LYS A 11 -3.82 -2.38 4.01
CA LYS A 11 -5.26 -2.27 3.75
C LYS A 11 -6.02 -1.71 4.97
N GLY A 12 -5.67 -2.15 6.17
CA GLY A 12 -6.21 -1.62 7.42
C GLY A 12 -5.92 -0.12 7.55
N ARG A 13 -4.65 0.27 7.37
CA ARG A 13 -4.23 1.67 7.47
C ARG A 13 -4.88 2.56 6.42
N ILE A 14 -5.04 2.09 5.19
CA ILE A 14 -5.79 2.79 4.13
C ILE A 14 -7.22 3.08 4.57
N LYS A 15 -7.88 2.12 5.22
CA LYS A 15 -9.25 2.31 5.72
C LYS A 15 -9.29 3.29 6.90
N GLU A 16 -8.32 3.24 7.80
CA GLU A 16 -8.22 4.15 8.95
C GLU A 16 -7.97 5.61 8.54
N VAL A 17 -7.08 5.83 7.56
CA VAL A 17 -6.63 7.19 7.18
C VAL A 17 -7.46 7.77 6.04
N CYS A 18 -7.72 6.99 4.98
CA CYS A 18 -8.41 7.47 3.78
C CYS A 18 -9.89 7.06 3.74
N GLY A 19 -10.35 6.18 4.63
CA GLY A 19 -11.71 5.63 4.65
C GLY A 19 -11.95 4.55 3.58
N THR A 20 -11.55 4.81 2.33
CA THR A 20 -11.77 3.90 1.19
C THR A 20 -10.55 3.80 0.28
N GLN A 21 -10.44 2.68 -0.44
CA GLN A 21 -9.41 2.50 -1.47
C GLN A 21 -9.52 3.53 -2.61
N LYS A 22 -10.75 3.95 -2.94
CA LYS A 22 -10.99 4.98 -3.96
C LYS A 22 -10.35 6.30 -3.57
N GLU A 23 -10.51 6.71 -2.31
CA GLU A 23 -9.93 7.96 -1.83
C GLU A 23 -8.41 7.89 -1.74
N PHE A 24 -7.87 6.78 -1.26
CA PHE A 24 -6.43 6.51 -1.31
C PHE A 24 -5.88 6.59 -2.74
N SER A 25 -6.56 5.99 -3.72
CA SER A 25 -6.11 6.05 -5.12
C SER A 25 -6.04 7.48 -5.68
N LYS A 26 -6.97 8.36 -5.29
CA LYS A 26 -6.92 9.78 -5.69
C LYS A 26 -5.72 10.48 -5.07
N GLN A 27 -5.47 10.28 -3.77
CA GLN A 27 -4.34 10.90 -3.07
C GLN A 27 -2.99 10.40 -3.61
N MET A 28 -2.94 9.14 -4.04
CA MET A 28 -1.77 8.54 -4.70
C MET A 28 -1.61 8.95 -6.17
N ASN A 29 -2.55 9.70 -6.75
CA ASN A 29 -2.62 9.98 -8.19
C ASN A 29 -2.57 8.70 -9.06
N LEU A 30 -3.22 7.62 -8.59
CA LEU A 30 -3.31 6.33 -9.26
C LEU A 30 -4.75 5.97 -9.60
N SER A 31 -4.94 5.10 -10.59
CA SER A 31 -6.26 4.51 -10.80
C SER A 31 -6.59 3.51 -9.68
N ASN A 32 -7.88 3.42 -9.33
CA ASN A 32 -8.35 2.45 -8.34
C ASN A 32 -7.98 1.00 -8.75
N GLN A 33 -7.91 0.72 -10.05
CA GLN A 33 -7.50 -0.58 -10.58
C GLN A 33 -5.99 -0.84 -10.36
N SER A 34 -5.13 0.19 -10.53
CA SER A 34 -3.70 0.08 -10.23
C SER A 34 -3.46 -0.24 -8.77
N VAL A 35 -4.10 0.50 -7.86
CA VAL A 35 -4.04 0.24 -6.41
C VAL A 35 -4.52 -1.17 -6.08
N SER A 36 -5.65 -1.60 -6.65
CA SER A 36 -6.15 -2.97 -6.44
C SER A 36 -5.15 -4.03 -6.89
N LYS A 37 -4.55 -3.87 -8.07
CA LYS A 37 -3.52 -4.79 -8.57
C LYS A 37 -2.30 -4.84 -7.63
N LYS A 38 -1.87 -3.69 -7.11
CA LYS A 38 -0.74 -3.61 -6.16
C LYS A 38 -1.03 -4.28 -4.83
N LEU A 39 -2.16 -3.95 -4.22
CA LEU A 39 -2.61 -4.54 -2.95
C LEU A 39 -2.95 -6.05 -3.04
N ASN A 40 -3.05 -6.60 -4.26
CA ASN A 40 -3.26 -8.02 -4.52
C ASN A 40 -2.01 -8.71 -5.12
N ASN A 41 -0.84 -8.07 -5.06
CA ASN A 41 0.44 -8.61 -5.57
C ASN A 41 0.44 -8.96 -7.06
N VAL A 42 -0.42 -8.32 -7.86
CA VAL A 42 -0.43 -8.48 -9.33
C VAL A 42 0.68 -7.61 -9.96
N VAL A 43 0.90 -6.43 -9.39
CA VAL A 43 1.97 -5.50 -9.77
C VAL A 43 2.65 -5.02 -8.49
N GLU A 44 3.95 -4.76 -8.54
CA GLU A 44 4.71 -4.27 -7.38
C GLU A 44 4.50 -2.76 -7.18
N PHE A 45 4.70 -2.27 -5.95
CA PHE A 45 4.83 -0.83 -5.70
C PHE A 45 6.22 -0.37 -6.16
N THR A 46 6.30 0.78 -6.81
CA THR A 46 7.59 1.44 -7.05
C THR A 46 8.07 2.09 -5.75
N GLN A 47 9.36 2.40 -5.66
CA GLN A 47 9.89 3.11 -4.49
C GLN A 47 9.19 4.46 -4.27
N ASP A 48 8.95 5.21 -5.34
CA ASP A 48 8.24 6.49 -5.26
C ASP A 48 6.81 6.34 -4.74
N GLU A 49 6.08 5.32 -5.22
CA GLU A 49 4.73 5.03 -4.72
C GLU A 49 4.73 4.59 -3.24
N ILE A 50 5.77 3.87 -2.79
CA ILE A 50 5.91 3.53 -1.36
C ILE A 50 6.08 4.82 -0.56
N MET A 51 6.98 5.72 -1.00
CA MET A 51 7.24 6.97 -0.30
C MET A 51 6.00 7.87 -0.27
N ASP A 52 5.23 7.94 -1.34
CA ASP A 52 4.00 8.71 -1.38
C ASP A 52 2.90 8.08 -0.53
N ALA A 53 2.77 6.75 -0.53
CA ALA A 53 1.83 6.05 0.34
C ALA A 53 2.19 6.26 1.83
N VAL A 54 3.46 6.28 2.19
CA VAL A 54 3.92 6.58 3.55
C VAL A 54 3.50 7.97 3.99
N LYS A 55 3.63 8.98 3.12
CA LYS A 55 3.17 10.35 3.39
C LYS A 55 1.64 10.40 3.53
N VAL A 56 0.91 9.85 2.57
CA VAL A 56 -0.56 9.82 2.53
C VAL A 56 -1.15 9.13 3.76
N LEU A 57 -0.55 8.01 4.16
CA LEU A 57 -1.03 7.18 5.27
C LEU A 57 -0.42 7.55 6.61
N SER A 58 0.42 8.59 6.64
CA SER A 58 1.15 9.04 7.83
C SER A 58 1.77 7.85 8.58
N ILE A 59 2.50 7.01 7.84
CA ILE A 59 3.16 5.82 8.39
C ILE A 59 4.48 6.28 9.04
N PRO A 60 4.74 5.94 10.31
CA PRO A 60 6.04 6.18 10.92
C PRO A 60 7.14 5.45 10.15
N GLY A 61 8.29 6.11 9.93
CA GLY A 61 9.39 5.56 9.13
C GLY A 61 9.86 4.18 9.60
N GLU A 62 9.88 3.97 10.91
CA GLU A 62 10.26 2.69 11.55
C GLU A 62 9.30 1.54 11.22
N SER A 63 8.06 1.84 10.86
CA SER A 63 7.03 0.84 10.55
C SER A 63 6.89 0.54 9.06
N ILE A 64 7.63 1.21 8.17
CA ILE A 64 7.49 1.02 6.70
C ILE A 64 7.67 -0.45 6.32
N THR A 65 8.66 -1.12 6.92
CA THR A 65 8.96 -2.54 6.70
C THR A 65 7.75 -3.44 6.96
N ASP A 66 7.01 -3.15 8.03
CA ASP A 66 5.83 -3.91 8.44
C ASP A 66 4.64 -3.79 7.47
N TYR A 67 4.60 -2.72 6.67
CA TYR A 67 3.53 -2.46 5.72
C TYR A 67 3.83 -2.98 4.31
N PHE A 68 5.07 -2.82 3.84
CA PHE A 68 5.44 -3.07 2.44
C PHE A 68 6.31 -4.30 2.24
N PHE A 69 6.98 -4.79 3.28
CA PHE A 69 8.00 -5.86 3.18
C PHE A 69 7.64 -7.10 4.01
N CYS A 70 6.43 -7.16 4.57
CA CYS A 70 5.92 -8.35 5.23
C CYS A 70 5.61 -9.43 4.18
N THR A 71 6.27 -10.59 4.25
CA THR A 71 6.04 -11.70 3.32
C THR A 71 4.88 -12.57 3.79
N LYS A 72 4.11 -13.09 2.82
CA LYS A 72 3.05 -14.05 3.06
C LYS A 72 3.67 -15.43 3.26
N VAL A 73 3.51 -15.96 4.48
CA VAL A 73 3.86 -17.35 4.85
C VAL A 73 2.90 -18.34 4.20
#